data_AF-A0A7V5PXC9-F1
#
_entry.id   AF-A0A7V5PXC9-F1
#
_cell.length_a   1.000
_cell.length_b   1.000
_cell.length_c   1.000
_cell.angle_alpha   90.00
_cell.angle_beta   90.00
_cell.angle_gamma   90.00
#
_symmetry.space_group_name_H-M   'P 1'
#
loop_
_entity.id
_entity.type
_entity.pdbx_description
1 polymer ?
#
loop_
_entity_poly.entity_id
_entity_poly.type
_entity_poly.pdbx_seq_one_letter_code
_entity_poly.pdbx_strand_id
1 'polypeptide(L)'
;VTLALLHAGEPADSPTIQAALQHLRQFKPNDTYTRSLQTMVFCLAEPQRDRLLIRENVEWLRNAARVYQTPQGEAVAWRYLPRPAGYDNSNTQFAILALMEAERVGVVLPDTFWEAVANHFRVTQSRDGGWGYTTGHHSTGSMTTAGIASLVIATGKSGRSRARVRGGRVQCCGAGKENDDWVRIERGLDWLGRHFSVRLNPGSTGNILYYLYGMERVGRLTGQRFIGAHDWYREGADYLIQMQRRGLGGQWRGVGVGEDKPVIGTSLALLFLSKGRRPIVVAKLEYGRRDDWDYHSAAIPKLVDHVEQSWHQPLGWQSVDWAAATVEHLLESPVLFLSGADDLPVGREEKKKLKAYIQQGGFLFAEAREGNGCNARVFDRKFRALMAELFPDSPLRLLPPDHPIWYADGKVDPEFLRPLLGVDACCRISIVYSPRNLSCFWELSDRRTLARVPDAVRREIEACVQIGQNVLAYATNRRLKEKLERVHLPERQVDLPPTDRGVLAIAKLMHEGGGDDAPQALPNLLAFIAGELGLRVRIENRTVEPTNEKLYEYPLLYIQGRFDFQWNEKEQAAIRRFLDNG
;
A
#
# COMPACT_ATOMS: atom_id res chain seq x y z
N VAL A 1 20.53 -16.11 -2.82
CA VAL A 1 19.79 -17.32 -2.37
C VAL A 1 19.11 -17.09 -1.03
N THR A 2 19.82 -17.02 0.10
CA THR A 2 19.19 -16.91 1.44
C THR A 2 18.17 -15.78 1.54
N LEU A 3 18.51 -14.58 1.05
CA LEU A 3 17.58 -13.44 1.02
C LEU A 3 16.32 -13.72 0.19
N ALA A 4 16.46 -14.43 -0.93
CA ALA A 4 15.35 -14.76 -1.81
C ALA A 4 14.43 -15.82 -1.18
N LEU A 5 14.99 -16.83 -0.50
CA LEU A 5 14.22 -17.85 0.20
C LEU A 5 13.42 -17.25 1.37
N LEU A 6 14.06 -16.40 2.18
CA LEU A 6 13.40 -15.69 3.28
C LEU A 6 12.20 -14.86 2.75
N HIS A 7 12.39 -14.10 1.67
CA HIS A 7 11.29 -13.35 1.06
C HIS A 7 10.23 -14.25 0.41
N ALA A 8 10.61 -15.40 -0.12
CA ALA A 8 9.68 -16.40 -0.67
C ALA A 8 8.85 -17.12 0.40
N GLY A 9 9.15 -16.93 1.69
CA GLY A 9 8.39 -17.46 2.82
C GLY A 9 9.07 -18.61 3.56
N GLU A 10 10.32 -18.93 3.25
CA GLU A 10 11.10 -19.89 4.04
C GLU A 10 11.34 -19.31 5.46
N PRO A 11 10.93 -20.01 6.53
CA PRO A 11 11.10 -19.52 7.89
C PRO A 11 12.56 -19.31 8.29
N ALA A 12 12.83 -18.29 9.11
CA ALA A 12 14.19 -17.98 9.55
C ALA A 12 14.81 -19.09 10.41
N ASP A 13 13.98 -19.87 11.12
CA ASP A 13 14.36 -21.00 11.96
C ASP A 13 14.44 -22.34 11.22
N SER A 14 14.19 -22.36 9.90
CA SER A 14 14.29 -23.59 9.12
C SER A 14 15.73 -24.12 9.10
N PRO A 15 15.93 -25.45 9.03
CA PRO A 15 17.28 -26.04 8.97
C PRO A 15 18.12 -25.46 7.82
N THR A 16 17.49 -25.18 6.68
CA THR A 16 18.13 -24.61 5.49
C THR A 16 18.64 -23.19 5.76
N ILE A 17 17.80 -22.32 6.35
CA ILE A 17 18.19 -20.95 6.64
C ILE A 17 19.22 -20.91 7.77
N GLN A 18 19.05 -21.70 8.83
CA GLN A 18 19.99 -21.75 9.95
C GLN A 18 21.39 -22.21 9.51
N ALA A 19 21.48 -23.21 8.62
CA ALA A 19 22.75 -23.63 8.04
C ALA A 19 23.41 -22.49 7.23
N ALA A 20 22.62 -21.75 6.44
CA ALA A 20 23.11 -20.61 5.70
C ALA A 20 23.58 -19.46 6.62
N LEU A 21 22.83 -19.16 7.69
CA LEU A 21 23.19 -18.14 8.68
C LEU A 21 24.48 -18.50 9.42
N GLN A 22 24.67 -19.77 9.78
CA GLN A 22 25.91 -20.25 10.41
C GLN A 22 27.13 -19.96 9.53
N HIS A 23 27.03 -20.25 8.23
CA HIS A 23 28.09 -19.93 7.27
C HIS A 23 28.29 -18.41 7.15
N LEU A 24 27.20 -17.65 6.98
CA LEU A 24 27.26 -16.19 6.81
C LEU A 24 27.87 -15.48 8.02
N ARG A 25 27.72 -15.98 9.24
CA ARG A 25 28.33 -15.41 10.46
C ARG A 25 29.85 -15.54 10.49
N GLN A 26 30.39 -16.57 9.83
CA GLN A 26 31.83 -16.82 9.76
C GLN A 26 32.46 -16.15 8.53
N PHE A 27 31.66 -15.90 7.50
CA PHE A 27 32.11 -15.29 6.26
C PHE A 27 32.22 -13.76 6.40
N LYS A 28 33.42 -13.23 6.13
CA LYS A 28 33.72 -11.78 6.17
C LYS A 28 33.94 -11.23 4.76
N PRO A 29 32.87 -10.86 4.03
CA PRO A 29 33.01 -10.33 2.68
C PRO A 29 33.78 -9.00 2.67
N ASN A 30 34.44 -8.70 1.54
CA ASN A 30 35.24 -7.50 1.35
C ASN A 30 34.80 -6.68 0.12
N ASP A 31 33.60 -6.94 -0.38
CA ASP A 31 32.97 -6.20 -1.48
C ASP A 31 31.56 -5.72 -1.09
N THR A 32 31.11 -4.66 -1.77
CA THR A 32 29.86 -3.96 -1.47
C THR A 32 28.63 -4.85 -1.65
N TYR A 33 28.53 -5.63 -2.73
CA TYR A 33 27.33 -6.46 -2.98
C TYR A 33 27.16 -7.50 -1.88
N THR A 34 28.24 -8.23 -1.58
CA THR A 34 28.16 -9.35 -0.66
C THR A 34 27.94 -8.89 0.78
N ARG A 35 28.61 -7.80 1.23
CA ARG A 35 28.32 -7.16 2.53
C ARG A 35 26.88 -6.65 2.59
N SER A 36 26.38 -6.06 1.51
CA SER A 36 25.00 -5.55 1.47
C SER A 36 23.97 -6.68 1.59
N LEU A 37 24.12 -7.74 0.80
CA LEU A 37 23.25 -8.93 0.84
C LEU A 37 23.30 -9.61 2.22
N GLN A 38 24.48 -9.78 2.80
CA GLN A 38 24.64 -10.35 4.14
C GLN A 38 23.92 -9.50 5.20
N THR A 39 24.04 -8.18 5.12
CA THR A 39 23.35 -7.26 6.03
C THR A 39 21.84 -7.39 5.92
N MET A 40 21.29 -7.42 4.70
CA MET A 40 19.85 -7.60 4.48
C MET A 40 19.35 -8.95 5.01
N VAL A 41 20.14 -10.03 4.87
CA VAL A 41 19.80 -11.34 5.45
C VAL A 41 19.75 -11.28 6.97
N PHE A 42 20.76 -10.71 7.63
CA PHE A 42 20.78 -10.59 9.10
C PHE A 42 19.64 -9.72 9.63
N CYS A 43 19.30 -8.63 8.93
CA CYS A 43 18.19 -7.76 9.31
C CYS A 43 16.84 -8.49 9.20
N LEU A 44 16.67 -9.33 8.18
CA LEU A 44 15.42 -10.04 7.91
C LEU A 44 15.24 -11.29 8.78
N ALA A 45 16.32 -12.04 9.03
CA ALA A 45 16.24 -13.33 9.71
C ALA A 45 16.30 -13.23 11.24
N GLU A 46 17.41 -12.73 11.80
CA GLU A 46 17.66 -12.73 13.25
C GLU A 46 18.31 -11.41 13.74
N PRO A 47 17.63 -10.25 13.58
CA PRO A 47 18.24 -8.94 13.76
C PRO A 47 18.75 -8.67 15.18
N GLN A 48 18.13 -9.27 16.19
CA GLN A 48 18.60 -9.12 17.58
C GLN A 48 19.86 -9.95 17.85
N ARG A 49 19.93 -11.17 17.33
CA ARG A 49 21.08 -12.06 17.48
C ARG A 49 22.29 -11.54 16.70
N ASP A 50 22.06 -11.06 15.49
CA ASP A 50 23.10 -10.60 14.57
C ASP A 50 23.39 -9.09 14.69
N ARG A 51 22.89 -8.42 15.72
CA ARG A 51 23.00 -6.96 15.90
C ARG A 51 24.43 -6.42 15.79
N LEU A 52 25.41 -7.15 16.34
CA LEU A 52 26.82 -6.76 16.27
C LEU A 52 27.38 -6.87 14.84
N LEU A 53 27.03 -7.94 14.11
CA LEU A 53 27.44 -8.14 12.72
C LEU A 53 26.79 -7.12 11.78
N ILE A 54 25.52 -6.77 12.04
CA ILE A 54 24.83 -5.70 11.30
C ILE A 54 25.57 -4.38 11.47
N ARG A 55 25.96 -4.02 12.72
CA ARG A 55 26.75 -2.80 12.98
C ARG A 55 28.11 -2.84 12.31
N GLU A 56 28.82 -3.98 12.38
CA GLU A 56 30.10 -4.16 11.68
C GLU A 56 29.94 -3.92 10.17
N ASN A 57 28.92 -4.51 9.56
CA ASN A 57 28.66 -4.34 8.13
C ASN A 57 28.32 -2.89 7.76
N VAL A 58 27.51 -2.21 8.57
CA VAL A 58 27.16 -0.80 8.37
C VAL A 58 28.40 0.07 8.42
N GLU A 59 29.25 -0.09 9.45
CA GLU A 59 30.49 0.68 9.55
C GLU A 59 31.46 0.37 8.41
N TRP A 60 31.56 -0.89 7.99
CA TRP A 60 32.34 -1.26 6.81
C TRP A 60 31.81 -0.58 5.54
N LEU A 61 30.49 -0.61 5.30
CA LEU A 61 29.87 0.02 4.14
C LEU A 61 30.11 1.54 4.14
N ARG A 62 30.03 2.20 5.30
CA ARG A 62 30.36 3.63 5.44
C ARG A 62 31.81 3.92 5.09
N ASN A 63 32.74 3.10 5.59
CA ASN A 63 34.17 3.29 5.33
C ASN A 63 34.56 2.99 3.87
N ALA A 64 33.87 2.04 3.23
CA ALA A 64 34.08 1.70 1.83
C ALA A 64 33.52 2.76 0.87
N ALA A 65 32.60 3.60 1.34
CA ALA A 65 31.93 4.60 0.53
C ALA A 65 32.91 5.67 0.03
N ARG A 66 32.71 6.13 -1.21
CA ARG A 66 33.39 7.31 -1.74
C ARG A 66 32.57 8.54 -1.41
N VAL A 67 33.15 9.43 -0.62
CA VAL A 67 32.63 10.77 -0.38
C VAL A 67 33.27 11.74 -1.37
N TYR A 68 32.47 12.60 -2.01
CA TYR A 68 32.96 13.61 -2.95
C TYR A 68 32.06 14.84 -2.96
N GLN A 69 32.58 15.99 -3.41
CA GLN A 69 31.82 17.24 -3.46
C GLN A 69 31.11 17.42 -4.80
N THR A 70 29.91 18.00 -4.75
CA THR A 70 29.08 18.38 -5.90
C THR A 70 28.62 19.82 -5.74
N PRO A 71 28.11 20.47 -6.80
CA PRO A 71 27.50 21.80 -6.66
C PRO A 71 26.32 21.84 -5.66
N GLN A 72 25.70 20.70 -5.38
CA GLN A 72 24.57 20.53 -4.46
C GLN A 72 25.01 20.13 -3.04
N GLY A 73 26.32 20.04 -2.79
CA GLY A 73 26.91 19.64 -1.52
C GLY A 73 27.63 18.30 -1.58
N GLU A 74 27.90 17.72 -0.42
CA GLU A 74 28.54 16.41 -0.31
C GLU A 74 27.66 15.31 -0.94
N ALA A 75 28.29 14.35 -1.62
CA ALA A 75 27.66 13.17 -2.18
C ALA A 75 28.43 11.90 -1.78
N VAL A 76 27.70 10.79 -1.65
CA VAL A 76 28.28 9.49 -1.31
C VAL A 76 27.83 8.39 -2.28
N ALA A 77 28.78 7.56 -2.71
CA ALA A 77 28.54 6.46 -3.64
C ALA A 77 29.51 5.29 -3.44
N TRP A 78 29.19 4.13 -3.98
CA TRP A 78 30.00 2.91 -3.89
C TRP A 78 30.52 2.47 -5.26
N ARG A 79 31.48 1.55 -5.25
CA ARG A 79 32.18 1.02 -6.40
C ARG A 79 32.54 -0.44 -6.19
N TYR A 80 32.94 -1.13 -7.25
CA TYR A 80 33.66 -2.40 -7.12
C TYR A 80 35.03 -2.18 -6.48
N LEU A 81 35.28 -2.86 -5.36
CA LEU A 81 36.60 -2.91 -4.74
C LEU A 81 37.49 -3.96 -5.42
N PRO A 82 38.82 -3.76 -5.47
CA PRO A 82 39.59 -2.69 -4.83
C PRO A 82 39.78 -1.43 -5.69
N ARG A 83 38.93 -1.16 -6.70
CA ARG A 83 39.15 -0.01 -7.60
C ARG A 83 39.23 1.30 -6.80
N PRO A 84 40.33 2.07 -6.88
CA PRO A 84 40.55 3.22 -5.99
C PRO A 84 39.70 4.43 -6.39
N ALA A 85 39.35 4.57 -7.67
CA ALA A 85 38.59 5.69 -8.22
C ALA A 85 37.27 5.23 -8.85
N GLY A 86 36.35 6.18 -8.99
CA GLY A 86 35.03 5.96 -9.59
C GLY A 86 33.91 5.72 -8.58
N TYR A 87 32.73 5.47 -9.11
CA TYR A 87 31.53 4.98 -8.44
C TYR A 87 30.69 4.26 -9.50
N ASP A 88 29.70 3.49 -9.08
CA ASP A 88 28.63 3.03 -9.97
C ASP A 88 27.30 2.93 -9.23
N ASN A 89 26.21 3.19 -9.96
CA ASN A 89 24.86 3.20 -9.42
C ASN A 89 24.39 1.80 -8.98
N SER A 90 25.07 0.74 -9.44
CA SER A 90 24.72 -0.64 -9.12
C SER A 90 25.23 -1.06 -7.74
N ASN A 91 26.50 -0.81 -7.39
CA ASN A 91 27.01 -0.99 -6.03
C ASN A 91 26.34 -0.02 -5.06
N THR A 92 26.13 1.23 -5.49
CA THR A 92 25.54 2.28 -4.66
C THR A 92 24.13 1.90 -4.18
N GLN A 93 23.27 1.41 -5.07
CA GLN A 93 21.93 0.97 -4.64
C GLN A 93 21.97 -0.19 -3.64
N PHE A 94 22.88 -1.17 -3.78
CA PHE A 94 22.93 -2.30 -2.85
C PHE A 94 23.34 -1.86 -1.44
N ALA A 95 24.34 -0.99 -1.35
CA ALA A 95 24.71 -0.39 -0.07
C ALA A 95 23.51 0.33 0.55
N ILE A 96 22.78 1.13 -0.23
CA ILE A 96 21.59 1.86 0.25
C ILE A 96 20.49 0.92 0.74
N LEU A 97 20.22 -0.18 0.02
CA LEU A 97 19.24 -1.18 0.44
C LEU A 97 19.64 -1.82 1.78
N ALA A 98 20.91 -2.19 1.94
CA ALA A 98 21.42 -2.75 3.19
C ALA A 98 21.33 -1.77 4.37
N LEU A 99 21.72 -0.51 4.14
CA LEU A 99 21.68 0.54 5.17
C LEU A 99 20.23 0.89 5.55
N MET A 100 19.30 0.86 4.60
CA MET A 100 17.87 1.03 4.89
C MET A 100 17.33 -0.08 5.80
N GLU A 101 17.64 -1.35 5.50
CA GLU A 101 17.21 -2.48 6.35
C GLU A 101 17.88 -2.43 7.74
N ALA A 102 19.14 -1.99 7.80
CA ALA A 102 19.85 -1.79 9.07
C ALA A 102 19.18 -0.71 9.96
N GLU A 103 18.71 0.40 9.38
CA GLU A 103 17.96 1.40 10.13
C GLU A 103 16.62 0.86 10.65
N ARG A 104 15.92 0.03 9.86
CA ARG A 104 14.66 -0.61 10.27
C ARG A 104 14.84 -1.44 11.55
N VAL A 105 16.01 -2.05 11.73
CA VAL A 105 16.35 -2.84 12.94
C VAL A 105 17.13 -2.04 14.01
N GLY A 106 17.26 -0.73 13.82
CA GLY A 106 17.75 0.22 14.83
C GLY A 106 19.24 0.55 14.76
N VAL A 107 19.92 0.33 13.64
CA VAL A 107 21.25 0.86 13.37
C VAL A 107 21.12 2.12 12.51
N VAL A 108 21.01 3.27 13.18
CA VAL A 108 20.60 4.56 12.58
C VAL A 108 21.79 5.33 12.02
N LEU A 109 21.59 6.00 10.87
CA LEU A 109 22.56 6.89 10.24
C LEU A 109 22.09 8.36 10.33
N PRO A 110 23.03 9.34 10.30
CA PRO A 110 22.66 10.74 10.38
C PRO A 110 21.92 11.21 9.12
N ASP A 111 21.01 12.18 9.27
CA ASP A 111 20.22 12.77 8.19
C ASP A 111 21.11 13.34 7.06
N THR A 112 22.28 13.90 7.43
CA THR A 112 23.29 14.40 6.50
C THR A 112 23.85 13.32 5.58
N PHE A 113 23.97 12.08 6.06
CA PHE A 113 24.42 10.96 5.23
C PHE A 113 23.38 10.63 4.15
N TRP A 114 22.10 10.57 4.52
CA TRP A 114 21.02 10.33 3.56
C TRP A 114 20.85 11.47 2.57
N GLU A 115 21.08 12.72 3.00
CA GLU A 115 21.14 13.86 2.10
C GLU A 115 22.30 13.75 1.10
N ALA A 116 23.47 13.26 1.53
CA ALA A 116 24.59 12.99 0.63
C ALA A 116 24.28 11.86 -0.37
N VAL A 117 23.52 10.84 0.05
CA VAL A 117 23.02 9.80 -0.88
C VAL A 117 22.07 10.42 -1.91
N ALA A 118 21.12 11.26 -1.47
CA ALA A 118 20.19 11.93 -2.38
C ALA A 118 20.95 12.83 -3.38
N ASN A 119 21.94 13.59 -2.91
CA ASN A 119 22.81 14.42 -3.74
C ASN A 119 23.49 13.65 -4.86
N HIS A 120 23.99 12.44 -4.59
CA HIS A 120 24.55 11.58 -5.64
C HIS A 120 23.55 11.38 -6.78
N PHE A 121 22.35 10.88 -6.48
CA PHE A 121 21.35 10.59 -7.51
C PHE A 121 20.76 11.84 -8.17
N ARG A 122 20.74 12.99 -7.48
CA ARG A 122 20.35 14.28 -8.05
C ARG A 122 21.30 14.71 -9.18
N VAL A 123 22.60 14.50 -9.02
CA VAL A 123 23.62 14.96 -9.99
C VAL A 123 23.92 13.94 -11.07
N THR A 124 23.61 12.67 -10.85
CA THR A 124 23.82 11.61 -11.84
C THR A 124 22.60 11.33 -12.71
N GLN A 125 21.46 11.97 -12.47
CA GLN A 125 20.27 11.82 -13.32
C GLN A 125 20.55 12.44 -14.69
N SER A 126 20.29 11.67 -15.76
CA SER A 126 20.44 12.11 -17.13
C SER A 126 19.36 13.14 -17.52
N ARG A 127 19.59 13.87 -18.61
CA ARG A 127 18.63 14.88 -19.12
C ARG A 127 17.30 14.25 -19.55
N ASP A 128 17.32 12.99 -20.00
CA ASP A 128 16.14 12.21 -20.38
C ASP A 128 15.28 11.77 -19.18
N GLY A 129 15.74 11.99 -17.94
CA GLY A 129 15.08 11.59 -16.70
C GLY A 129 15.54 10.23 -16.15
N GLY A 130 16.28 9.44 -16.93
CA GLY A 130 16.79 8.15 -16.52
C GLY A 130 18.14 8.23 -15.80
N TRP A 131 18.68 7.05 -15.44
CA TRP A 131 20.03 6.92 -14.90
C TRP A 131 20.83 5.88 -15.68
N GLY A 132 22.10 6.20 -15.92
CA GLY A 132 23.10 5.26 -16.45
C GLY A 132 23.89 4.57 -15.33
N TYR A 133 24.87 3.76 -15.70
CA TYR A 133 25.73 3.05 -14.74
C TYR A 133 26.62 4.00 -13.93
N THR A 134 27.16 5.01 -14.61
CA THR A 134 27.90 6.15 -14.06
C THR A 134 27.43 7.41 -14.77
N THR A 135 27.80 8.59 -14.27
CA THR A 135 27.47 9.86 -14.94
C THR A 135 27.99 9.88 -16.37
N GLY A 136 27.14 10.36 -17.29
CA GLY A 136 27.44 10.46 -18.72
C GLY A 136 27.14 9.19 -19.52
N HIS A 137 26.90 8.05 -18.88
CA HIS A 137 26.42 6.85 -19.57
C HIS A 137 24.94 7.00 -19.94
N HIS A 138 24.52 6.33 -21.02
CA HIS A 138 23.11 6.30 -21.41
C HIS A 138 22.26 5.62 -20.34
N SER A 139 20.99 6.05 -20.26
CA SER A 139 20.04 5.54 -19.28
C SER A 139 19.67 4.08 -19.57
N THR A 140 19.51 3.27 -18.52
CA THR A 140 19.05 1.87 -18.63
C THR A 140 17.94 1.57 -17.64
N GLY A 141 17.07 0.60 -17.91
CA GLY A 141 16.00 0.22 -16.99
C GLY A 141 16.51 -0.17 -15.60
N SER A 142 17.55 -1.00 -15.55
CA SER A 142 18.16 -1.43 -14.28
C SER A 142 18.75 -0.27 -13.46
N MET A 143 19.32 0.76 -14.08
CA MET A 143 19.91 1.88 -13.37
C MET A 143 18.89 2.99 -13.10
N THR A 144 17.89 3.18 -13.96
CA THR A 144 16.77 4.08 -13.68
C THR A 144 15.94 3.58 -12.49
N THR A 145 15.66 2.27 -12.42
CA THR A 145 15.02 1.68 -11.23
C THR A 145 15.89 1.85 -9.96
N ALA A 146 17.22 1.72 -10.09
CA ALA A 146 18.17 2.00 -9.01
C ALA A 146 18.08 3.45 -8.51
N GLY A 147 18.08 4.41 -9.44
CA GLY A 147 18.05 5.83 -9.15
C GLY A 147 16.77 6.25 -8.45
N ILE A 148 15.61 5.80 -8.97
CA ILE A 148 14.30 6.07 -8.36
C ILE A 148 14.24 5.50 -6.94
N ALA A 149 14.52 4.21 -6.77
CA ALA A 149 14.44 3.56 -5.47
C ALA A 149 15.39 4.21 -4.45
N SER A 150 16.62 4.50 -4.85
CA SER A 150 17.61 5.13 -3.99
C SER A 150 17.22 6.55 -3.59
N LEU A 151 16.66 7.34 -4.51
CA LEU A 151 16.23 8.69 -4.23
C LEU A 151 15.00 8.73 -3.32
N VAL A 152 14.06 7.80 -3.48
CA VAL A 152 12.91 7.63 -2.57
C VAL A 152 13.40 7.32 -1.14
N ILE A 153 14.30 6.34 -1.01
CA ILE A 153 14.86 5.93 0.30
C ILE A 153 15.60 7.09 0.96
N ALA A 154 16.51 7.74 0.22
CA ALA A 154 17.34 8.81 0.74
C ALA A 154 16.51 10.04 1.13
N THR A 155 15.53 10.42 0.29
CA THR A 155 14.60 11.53 0.57
C THR A 155 13.79 11.28 1.82
N GLY A 156 13.23 10.07 1.98
CA GLY A 156 12.45 9.71 3.17
C GLY A 156 13.26 9.74 4.46
N LYS A 157 14.60 9.71 4.36
CA LYS A 157 15.55 9.64 5.47
C LYS A 157 16.43 10.87 5.63
N SER A 158 16.39 11.87 4.75
CA SER A 158 17.24 13.07 4.84
C SER A 158 16.75 14.15 5.82
N GLY A 159 15.67 13.88 6.57
CA GLY A 159 15.08 14.86 7.50
C GLY A 159 14.41 16.04 6.79
N ARG A 160 14.16 15.91 5.48
CA ARG A 160 13.49 16.92 4.64
C ARG A 160 11.96 16.83 4.60
N SER A 161 11.37 16.03 5.48
CA SER A 161 9.92 15.94 5.68
C SER A 161 9.27 17.33 5.86
N ARG A 162 8.04 17.50 5.37
CA ARG A 162 7.27 18.73 5.62
C ARG A 162 6.86 18.81 7.09
N ALA A 163 6.52 17.68 7.69
CA ALA A 163 6.24 17.56 9.12
C ALA A 163 7.54 17.65 9.93
N ARG A 164 7.54 18.43 11.01
CA ARG A 164 8.71 18.63 11.89
C ARG A 164 8.28 18.88 13.33
N VAL A 165 9.21 18.69 14.26
CA VAL A 165 9.03 19.12 15.66
C VAL A 165 9.84 20.39 15.90
N ARG A 166 9.17 21.46 16.33
CA ARG A 166 9.80 22.76 16.63
C ARG A 166 9.28 23.29 17.96
N GLY A 167 10.20 23.67 18.86
CA GLY A 167 9.82 24.21 20.17
C GLY A 167 8.97 23.25 21.01
N GLY A 168 9.22 21.94 20.92
CA GLY A 168 8.46 20.92 21.64
C GLY A 168 7.03 20.71 21.14
N ARG A 169 6.71 21.14 19.91
CA ARG A 169 5.39 20.94 19.29
C ARG A 169 5.53 20.42 17.86
N VAL A 170 4.57 19.61 17.43
CA VAL A 170 4.48 19.16 16.04
C VAL A 170 4.00 20.31 15.15
N GLN A 171 4.75 20.57 14.08
CA GLN A 171 4.43 21.51 13.00
C GLN A 171 4.23 20.71 11.71
N CYS A 172 3.02 20.73 11.19
CA CYS A 172 2.59 19.96 10.02
C CYS A 172 2.69 20.76 8.73
N CYS A 173 2.31 22.05 8.75
CA CYS A 173 2.38 22.92 7.58
C CYS A 173 3.27 24.15 7.82
N GLY A 174 3.82 24.71 6.75
CA GLY A 174 4.65 25.92 6.76
C GLY A 174 5.45 26.12 5.47
N ALA A 175 6.29 27.16 5.44
CA ALA A 175 7.07 27.61 4.27
C ALA A 175 8.22 26.66 3.83
N GLY A 176 8.16 25.38 4.21
CA GLY A 176 9.09 24.37 3.69
C GLY A 176 8.82 24.16 2.21
N LYS A 177 9.82 24.40 1.36
CA LYS A 177 9.73 24.05 -0.06
C LYS A 177 9.51 22.55 -0.19
N GLU A 178 8.69 22.16 -1.16
CA GLU A 178 8.60 20.77 -1.60
C GLU A 178 10.00 20.25 -1.93
N ASN A 179 10.26 18.98 -1.62
CA ASN A 179 11.53 18.41 -2.01
C ASN A 179 11.52 18.20 -3.53
N ASP A 180 12.35 18.95 -4.26
CA ASP A 180 12.56 18.82 -5.73
C ASP A 180 12.98 17.41 -6.17
N ASP A 181 13.33 16.53 -5.23
CA ASP A 181 13.57 15.11 -5.50
C ASP A 181 12.35 14.41 -6.07
N TRP A 182 11.14 14.82 -5.67
CA TRP A 182 9.95 14.20 -6.20
C TRP A 182 9.80 14.43 -7.72
N VAL A 183 10.07 15.63 -8.24
CA VAL A 183 10.01 15.86 -9.69
C VAL A 183 11.10 15.05 -10.42
N ARG A 184 12.23 14.75 -9.77
CA ARG A 184 13.24 13.82 -10.32
C ARG A 184 12.75 12.38 -10.34
N ILE A 185 12.04 11.95 -9.29
CA ILE A 185 11.40 10.64 -9.22
C ILE A 185 10.35 10.51 -10.33
N GLU A 186 9.49 11.50 -10.54
CA GLU A 186 8.52 11.53 -11.65
C GLU A 186 9.21 11.44 -13.00
N ARG A 187 10.25 12.25 -13.26
CA ARG A 187 11.00 12.15 -14.53
C ARG A 187 11.59 10.76 -14.76
N GLY A 188 11.98 10.07 -13.69
CA GLY A 188 12.42 8.67 -13.74
C GLY A 188 11.28 7.70 -14.04
N LEU A 189 10.14 7.85 -13.37
CA LEU A 189 8.93 7.06 -13.61
C LEU A 189 8.42 7.25 -15.04
N ASP A 190 8.43 8.48 -15.56
CA ASP A 190 8.09 8.81 -16.94
C ASP A 190 9.03 8.13 -17.94
N TRP A 191 10.33 8.13 -17.66
CA TRP A 191 11.30 7.40 -18.47
C TRP A 191 11.00 5.90 -18.48
N LEU A 192 10.73 5.31 -17.31
CA LEU A 192 10.36 3.89 -17.22
C LEU A 192 9.05 3.61 -17.95
N GLY A 193 8.04 4.47 -17.84
CA GLY A 193 6.76 4.32 -18.53
C GLY A 193 6.91 4.33 -20.05
N ARG A 194 7.72 5.24 -20.61
CA ARG A 194 8.00 5.31 -22.05
C ARG A 194 8.81 4.13 -22.57
N HIS A 195 9.67 3.56 -21.74
CA HIS A 195 10.59 2.48 -22.12
C HIS A 195 10.20 1.12 -21.53
N PHE A 196 8.99 0.99 -20.97
CA PHE A 196 8.61 -0.16 -20.19
C PHE A 196 8.75 -1.46 -20.99
N SER A 197 9.26 -2.51 -20.33
CA SER A 197 9.34 -3.85 -20.89
C SER A 197 9.47 -4.87 -19.77
N VAL A 198 8.87 -6.04 -19.95
CA VAL A 198 9.16 -7.22 -19.13
C VAL A 198 10.07 -8.22 -19.84
N ARG A 199 10.38 -7.98 -21.13
CA ARG A 199 11.10 -8.93 -22.00
C ARG A 199 12.58 -8.61 -22.18
N LEU A 200 12.97 -7.35 -21.94
CA LEU A 200 14.35 -6.88 -22.03
C LEU A 200 14.60 -5.77 -21.01
N ASN A 201 15.87 -5.51 -20.71
CA ASN A 201 16.28 -4.38 -19.88
C ASN A 201 16.51 -3.16 -20.80
N PRO A 202 15.65 -2.13 -20.78
CA PRO A 202 15.76 -1.01 -21.69
C PRO A 202 17.15 -0.37 -21.64
N GLY A 203 17.75 -0.08 -22.79
CA GLY A 203 19.11 0.48 -22.89
C GLY A 203 20.24 -0.49 -22.55
N SER A 204 19.97 -1.78 -22.35
CA SER A 204 20.97 -2.83 -22.07
C SER A 204 20.75 -4.06 -22.96
N THR A 205 21.83 -4.80 -23.25
CA THR A 205 21.79 -6.05 -24.04
C THR A 205 21.51 -7.30 -23.20
N GLY A 206 21.37 -7.16 -21.88
CA GLY A 206 21.08 -8.25 -20.95
C GLY A 206 20.66 -7.77 -19.57
N ASN A 207 20.67 -8.68 -18.60
CA ASN A 207 20.33 -8.48 -17.20
C ASN A 207 18.86 -8.12 -16.94
N ILE A 208 17.95 -8.90 -17.55
CA ILE A 208 16.50 -8.71 -17.42
C ILE A 208 16.01 -9.04 -16.00
N LEU A 209 16.51 -10.10 -15.36
CA LEU A 209 16.05 -10.49 -14.03
C LEU A 209 16.47 -9.46 -12.98
N TYR A 210 17.63 -8.84 -13.17
CA TYR A 210 18.12 -7.75 -12.34
C TYR A 210 17.28 -6.49 -12.49
N TYR A 211 16.91 -6.14 -13.73
CA TYR A 211 15.99 -5.04 -14.00
C TYR A 211 14.60 -5.29 -13.41
N LEU A 212 14.02 -6.48 -13.60
CA LEU A 212 12.73 -6.83 -12.98
C LEU A 212 12.82 -6.74 -11.46
N TYR A 213 13.86 -7.29 -10.84
CA TYR A 213 14.10 -7.10 -9.40
C TYR A 213 14.13 -5.60 -9.02
N GLY A 214 14.74 -4.74 -9.85
CA GLY A 214 14.68 -3.28 -9.73
C GLY A 214 13.27 -2.69 -9.84
N MET A 215 12.48 -3.17 -10.79
CA MET A 215 11.12 -2.72 -11.04
C MET A 215 10.19 -3.00 -9.86
N GLU A 216 10.33 -4.16 -9.20
CA GLU A 216 9.61 -4.45 -7.95
C GLU A 216 9.88 -3.38 -6.89
N ARG A 217 11.13 -2.98 -6.71
CA ARG A 217 11.50 -1.96 -5.73
C ARG A 217 10.86 -0.63 -6.05
N VAL A 218 10.85 -0.24 -7.32
CA VAL A 218 10.19 1.00 -7.75
C VAL A 218 8.72 0.94 -7.38
N GLY A 219 7.98 -0.05 -7.88
CA GLY A 219 6.54 -0.15 -7.63
C GLY A 219 6.19 -0.18 -6.14
N ARG A 220 6.96 -0.92 -5.32
CA ARG A 220 6.73 -1.02 -3.88
C ARG A 220 7.09 0.25 -3.10
N LEU A 221 8.18 0.92 -3.45
CA LEU A 221 8.64 2.11 -2.71
C LEU A 221 7.89 3.39 -3.12
N THR A 222 7.47 3.49 -4.37
CA THR A 222 6.69 4.65 -4.86
C THR A 222 5.19 4.48 -4.68
N GLY A 223 4.71 3.26 -4.36
CA GLY A 223 3.29 2.94 -4.32
C GLY A 223 2.64 2.93 -5.71
N GLN A 224 3.43 2.87 -6.78
CA GLN A 224 2.90 2.87 -8.14
C GLN A 224 2.41 1.47 -8.51
N ARG A 225 1.11 1.35 -8.79
CA ARG A 225 0.54 0.14 -9.40
C ARG A 225 0.94 0.02 -10.87
N PHE A 226 0.89 1.14 -11.58
CA PHE A 226 1.21 1.20 -13.00
C PHE A 226 2.53 1.94 -13.22
N ILE A 227 3.30 1.49 -14.19
CA ILE A 227 4.46 2.24 -14.73
C ILE A 227 4.10 2.57 -16.18
N GLY A 228 3.79 3.84 -16.44
CA GLY A 228 3.08 4.20 -17.67
C GLY A 228 1.69 3.54 -17.68
N ALA A 229 1.36 2.83 -18.76
CA ALA A 229 0.10 2.09 -18.88
C ALA A 229 0.19 0.62 -18.39
N HIS A 230 1.34 0.21 -17.86
CA HIS A 230 1.65 -1.21 -17.61
C HIS A 230 1.48 -1.61 -16.14
N ASP A 231 0.76 -2.69 -15.88
CA ASP A 231 0.70 -3.32 -14.56
C ASP A 231 1.97 -4.13 -14.37
N TRP A 232 3.01 -3.44 -13.86
CA TRP A 232 4.37 -3.96 -13.82
C TRP A 232 4.48 -5.31 -13.13
N TYR A 233 3.64 -5.56 -12.12
CA TYR A 233 3.70 -6.78 -11.34
C TYR A 233 3.01 -7.92 -12.08
N ARG A 234 1.78 -7.72 -12.58
CA ARG A 234 1.04 -8.77 -13.28
C ARG A 234 1.74 -9.16 -14.58
N GLU A 235 2.18 -8.19 -15.37
CA GLU A 235 2.91 -8.45 -16.63
C GLU A 235 4.25 -9.13 -16.38
N GLY A 236 5.01 -8.69 -15.36
CA GLY A 236 6.28 -9.29 -15.02
C GLY A 236 6.14 -10.69 -14.44
N ALA A 237 5.10 -10.94 -13.64
CA ALA A 237 4.83 -12.26 -13.07
C ALA A 237 4.44 -13.25 -14.16
N ASP A 238 3.52 -12.88 -15.06
CA ASP A 238 3.14 -13.71 -16.22
C ASP A 238 4.37 -14.08 -17.07
N TYR A 239 5.20 -13.07 -17.40
CA TYR A 239 6.44 -13.30 -18.14
C TYR A 239 7.39 -14.26 -17.42
N LEU A 240 7.63 -14.07 -16.12
CA LEU A 240 8.53 -14.94 -15.37
C LEU A 240 7.99 -16.37 -15.27
N ILE A 241 6.69 -16.57 -15.05
CA ILE A 241 6.10 -17.92 -15.02
C ILE A 241 6.26 -18.61 -16.38
N GLN A 242 6.08 -17.89 -17.49
CA GLN A 242 6.31 -18.43 -18.83
C GLN A 242 7.80 -18.73 -19.10
N MET A 243 8.71 -17.88 -18.57
CA MET A 243 10.16 -18.03 -18.69
C MET A 243 10.72 -19.20 -17.86
N GLN A 244 10.01 -19.62 -16.81
CA GLN A 244 10.45 -20.69 -15.92
C GLN A 244 10.71 -21.97 -16.72
N ARG A 245 11.88 -22.58 -16.54
CA ARG A 245 12.22 -23.81 -17.26
C ARG A 245 11.27 -24.93 -16.85
N ARG A 246 10.53 -25.47 -17.83
CA ARG A 246 9.65 -26.63 -17.64
C ARG A 246 10.49 -27.90 -17.38
N GLY A 247 10.11 -28.69 -16.38
CA GLY A 247 10.82 -29.91 -15.94
C GLY A 247 11.20 -29.89 -14.46
N LEU A 248 12.02 -30.85 -14.01
CA LEU A 248 12.33 -31.08 -12.58
C LEU A 248 13.08 -29.93 -11.87
N GLY A 249 13.64 -28.97 -12.61
CA GLY A 249 14.51 -27.95 -12.02
C GLY A 249 13.85 -26.62 -11.65
N GLY A 250 12.71 -26.26 -12.27
CA GLY A 250 11.94 -25.04 -11.97
C GLY A 250 12.71 -23.71 -11.95
N GLN A 251 13.90 -23.64 -12.56
CA GLN A 251 14.85 -22.55 -12.40
C GLN A 251 14.70 -21.46 -13.48
N TRP A 252 15.13 -20.23 -13.13
CA TRP A 252 15.25 -19.11 -14.07
C TRP A 252 16.70 -18.91 -14.47
N ARG A 253 16.93 -18.67 -15.76
CA ARG A 253 18.24 -18.35 -16.33
C ARG A 253 18.09 -17.20 -17.32
N GLY A 254 18.74 -16.08 -17.02
CA GLY A 254 18.78 -14.91 -17.89
C GLY A 254 20.00 -14.89 -18.79
N VAL A 255 20.22 -13.74 -19.42
CA VAL A 255 21.42 -13.42 -20.23
C VAL A 255 22.11 -12.21 -19.62
N GLY A 256 23.43 -12.16 -19.67
CA GLY A 256 24.24 -11.08 -19.08
C GLY A 256 24.99 -11.54 -17.83
N VAL A 257 25.76 -10.63 -17.25
CA VAL A 257 26.71 -10.96 -16.18
C VAL A 257 25.96 -11.47 -14.94
N GLY A 258 26.21 -12.73 -14.55
CA GLY A 258 25.69 -13.34 -13.33
C GLY A 258 24.33 -14.02 -13.50
N GLU A 259 23.41 -13.45 -14.28
CA GLU A 259 22.07 -14.03 -14.51
C GLU A 259 22.07 -15.31 -15.34
N ASP A 260 23.15 -15.54 -16.08
CA ASP A 260 23.41 -16.79 -16.79
C ASP A 260 23.66 -17.98 -15.82
N LYS A 261 23.95 -17.70 -14.54
CA LYS A 261 24.04 -18.69 -13.47
C LYS A 261 22.64 -18.93 -12.88
N PRO A 262 22.08 -20.15 -12.97
CA PRO A 262 20.72 -20.43 -12.53
C PRO A 262 20.41 -20.04 -11.09
N VAL A 263 21.36 -20.18 -10.17
CA VAL A 263 21.18 -19.84 -8.75
C VAL A 263 20.94 -18.34 -8.55
N ILE A 264 21.63 -17.49 -9.33
CA ILE A 264 21.47 -16.04 -9.28
C ILE A 264 20.18 -15.64 -10.00
N GLY A 265 19.94 -16.18 -11.20
CA GLY A 265 18.71 -15.94 -11.97
C GLY A 265 17.44 -16.29 -11.18
N THR A 266 17.39 -17.50 -10.61
CA THR A 266 16.29 -17.91 -9.72
C THR A 266 16.17 -17.01 -8.50
N SER A 267 17.27 -16.59 -7.88
CA SER A 267 17.20 -15.67 -6.72
C SER A 267 16.53 -14.34 -7.10
N LEU A 268 16.87 -13.75 -8.26
CA LEU A 268 16.30 -12.49 -8.72
C LEU A 268 14.83 -12.63 -9.12
N ALA A 269 14.47 -13.71 -9.82
CA ALA A 269 13.08 -14.01 -10.18
C ALA A 269 12.20 -14.20 -8.93
N LEU A 270 12.68 -14.95 -7.94
CA LEU A 270 11.98 -15.14 -6.67
C LEU A 270 11.83 -13.82 -5.91
N LEU A 271 12.84 -12.97 -5.88
CA LEU A 271 12.73 -11.65 -5.24
C LEU A 271 11.66 -10.78 -5.89
N PHE A 272 11.54 -10.78 -7.22
CA PHE A 272 10.47 -10.08 -7.92
C PHE A 272 9.09 -10.65 -7.56
N LEU A 273 8.90 -11.97 -7.73
CA LEU A 273 7.61 -12.64 -7.53
C LEU A 273 7.13 -12.53 -6.07
N SER A 274 8.04 -12.74 -5.12
CA SER A 274 7.71 -12.77 -3.70
C SER A 274 7.49 -11.38 -3.08
N LYS A 275 8.24 -10.37 -3.50
CA LYS A 275 8.09 -9.02 -2.93
C LYS A 275 7.01 -8.22 -3.67
N GLY A 276 6.80 -8.50 -4.95
CA GLY A 276 5.77 -7.84 -5.74
C GLY A 276 4.34 -8.25 -5.36
N ARG A 277 4.12 -9.46 -4.83
CA ARG A 277 2.80 -9.99 -4.40
C ARG A 277 2.27 -9.48 -3.06
N ARG A 278 3.00 -8.58 -2.38
CA ARG A 278 2.59 -8.08 -1.06
C ARG A 278 1.15 -7.53 -1.10
N PRO A 279 0.26 -7.97 -0.19
CA PRO A 279 -1.13 -7.52 -0.17
C PRO A 279 -1.20 -6.02 0.11
N ILE A 280 -2.11 -5.33 -0.58
CA ILE A 280 -2.34 -3.90 -0.39
C ILE A 280 -3.27 -3.71 0.81
N VAL A 281 -2.80 -3.00 1.85
CA VAL A 281 -3.62 -2.69 3.03
C VAL A 281 -4.39 -1.38 2.87
N VAL A 282 -3.81 -0.43 2.13
CA VAL A 282 -4.39 0.90 1.91
C VAL A 282 -3.94 1.47 0.57
N ALA A 283 -4.85 2.18 -0.11
CA ALA A 283 -4.54 2.94 -1.30
C ALA A 283 -4.86 4.43 -1.08
N LYS A 284 -3.91 5.32 -1.37
CA LYS A 284 -4.08 6.76 -1.27
C LYS A 284 -4.76 7.30 -2.53
N LEU A 285 -5.88 8.01 -2.38
CA LEU A 285 -6.61 8.58 -3.50
C LEU A 285 -5.90 9.84 -4.03
N GLU A 286 -5.59 9.84 -5.33
CA GLU A 286 -5.08 11.01 -6.03
C GLU A 286 -6.26 11.84 -6.57
N TYR A 287 -6.24 13.15 -6.33
CA TYR A 287 -7.25 14.08 -6.83
C TYR A 287 -6.69 15.51 -6.87
N GLY A 288 -7.12 16.32 -7.85
CA GLY A 288 -6.73 17.73 -7.90
C GLY A 288 -5.21 17.93 -7.92
N ARG A 289 -4.68 18.79 -7.03
CA ARG A 289 -3.25 19.12 -6.97
C ARG A 289 -2.52 18.22 -5.99
N ARG A 290 -1.32 17.77 -6.36
CA ARG A 290 -0.46 16.90 -5.52
C ARG A 290 -0.16 17.50 -4.14
N ASP A 291 0.11 18.80 -4.10
CA ASP A 291 0.38 19.50 -2.85
C ASP A 291 -0.87 19.66 -1.96
N ASP A 292 -2.02 19.14 -2.36
CA ASP A 292 -3.17 18.96 -1.48
C ASP A 292 -3.34 17.49 -1.05
N TRP A 293 -3.56 16.59 -2.01
CA TRP A 293 -3.84 15.17 -1.72
C TRP A 293 -2.63 14.42 -1.16
N ASP A 294 -1.42 14.78 -1.59
CA ASP A 294 -0.14 14.16 -1.20
C ASP A 294 0.76 15.09 -0.38
N TYR A 295 0.18 16.04 0.39
CA TYR A 295 1.00 17.00 1.13
C TYR A 295 2.02 16.32 2.07
N HIS A 296 1.59 15.29 2.79
CA HIS A 296 2.41 14.42 3.65
C HIS A 296 2.75 13.10 2.92
N SER A 297 3.66 13.16 1.95
CA SER A 297 3.92 12.04 1.02
C SER A 297 4.55 10.81 1.69
N ALA A 298 5.31 10.99 2.77
CA ALA A 298 5.90 9.88 3.52
C ALA A 298 4.96 9.28 4.58
N ALA A 299 3.74 9.80 4.76
CA ALA A 299 2.83 9.37 5.83
C ALA A 299 2.35 7.92 5.68
N ILE A 300 1.78 7.57 4.52
CA ILE A 300 1.29 6.21 4.25
C ILE A 300 2.40 5.17 4.26
N PRO A 301 3.55 5.34 3.57
CA PRO A 301 4.63 4.36 3.66
C PRO A 301 5.13 4.18 5.10
N LYS A 302 5.23 5.23 5.92
CA LYS A 302 5.62 5.09 7.33
C LYS A 302 4.56 4.41 8.19
N LEU A 303 3.28 4.71 7.98
CA LEU A 303 2.19 4.00 8.65
C LEU A 303 2.23 2.51 8.30
N VAL A 304 2.32 2.17 7.01
CA VAL A 304 2.34 0.77 6.56
C VAL A 304 3.59 0.04 7.04
N ASP A 305 4.76 0.70 7.07
CA ASP A 305 5.98 0.13 7.66
C ASP A 305 5.81 -0.20 9.15
N HIS A 306 5.09 0.65 9.90
CA HIS A 306 4.77 0.39 11.31
C HIS A 306 3.80 -0.78 11.47
N VAL A 307 2.72 -0.82 10.68
CA VAL A 307 1.74 -1.90 10.71
C VAL A 307 2.34 -3.23 10.24
N GLU A 308 3.21 -3.24 9.23
CA GLU A 308 3.96 -4.42 8.75
C GLU A 308 4.74 -5.06 9.90
N GLN A 309 5.42 -4.24 10.71
CA GLN A 309 6.18 -4.69 11.88
C GLN A 309 5.26 -5.20 12.99
N SER A 310 4.17 -4.48 13.29
CA SER A 310 3.25 -4.87 14.37
C SER A 310 2.49 -6.16 14.05
N TRP A 311 2.06 -6.35 12.80
CA TRP A 311 1.29 -7.52 12.37
C TRP A 311 2.17 -8.70 11.97
N HIS A 312 3.50 -8.51 11.88
CA HIS A 312 4.44 -9.53 11.40
C HIS A 312 4.04 -10.12 10.04
N GLN A 313 3.47 -9.28 9.18
CA GLN A 313 2.93 -9.67 7.87
C GLN A 313 3.45 -8.70 6.82
N PRO A 314 3.95 -9.15 5.65
CA PRO A 314 4.33 -8.25 4.56
C PRO A 314 3.12 -7.44 4.06
N LEU A 315 3.24 -6.11 4.06
CA LEU A 315 2.20 -5.21 3.58
C LEU A 315 2.71 -4.32 2.44
N GLY A 316 1.79 -3.89 1.61
CA GLY A 316 1.98 -2.89 0.56
C GLY A 316 0.93 -1.78 0.65
N TRP A 317 1.24 -0.68 -0.01
CA TRP A 317 0.32 0.42 -0.26
C TRP A 317 0.45 0.83 -1.72
N GLN A 318 -0.53 1.60 -2.20
CA GLN A 318 -0.44 2.19 -3.53
C GLN A 318 -1.10 3.56 -3.57
N SER A 319 -0.88 4.31 -4.64
CA SER A 319 -1.73 5.44 -5.00
C SER A 319 -2.69 5.04 -6.12
N VAL A 320 -3.85 5.68 -6.17
CA VAL A 320 -4.86 5.44 -7.20
C VAL A 320 -5.53 6.75 -7.60
N ASP A 321 -5.39 7.10 -8.87
CA ASP A 321 -6.15 8.20 -9.46
C ASP A 321 -7.62 7.77 -9.57
N TRP A 322 -8.45 8.38 -8.73
CA TRP A 322 -9.86 8.03 -8.68
C TRP A 322 -10.64 8.48 -9.91
N ALA A 323 -10.13 9.39 -10.73
CA ALA A 323 -10.75 9.83 -11.96
C ALA A 323 -10.55 8.76 -13.05
N ALA A 324 -9.33 8.24 -13.17
CA ALA A 324 -8.98 7.16 -14.10
C ALA A 324 -9.42 5.76 -13.64
N ALA A 325 -9.55 5.51 -12.33
CA ALA A 325 -9.88 4.19 -11.79
C ALA A 325 -11.34 3.78 -12.04
N THR A 326 -11.55 2.48 -12.27
CA THR A 326 -12.86 1.83 -12.17
C THR A 326 -13.14 1.40 -10.73
N VAL A 327 -14.35 0.93 -10.44
CA VAL A 327 -14.70 0.46 -9.09
C VAL A 327 -13.90 -0.80 -8.72
N GLU A 328 -13.66 -1.69 -9.68
CA GLU A 328 -12.82 -2.88 -9.54
C GLU A 328 -11.40 -2.50 -9.14
N HIS A 329 -10.82 -1.48 -9.79
CA HIS A 329 -9.49 -0.97 -9.42
C HIS A 329 -9.45 -0.45 -7.99
N LEU A 330 -10.51 0.24 -7.53
CA LEU A 330 -10.61 0.70 -6.14
C LEU A 330 -10.73 -0.47 -5.16
N LEU A 331 -11.49 -1.52 -5.51
CA LEU A 331 -11.75 -2.70 -4.67
C LEU A 331 -10.55 -3.64 -4.49
N GLU A 332 -9.48 -3.45 -5.27
CA GLU A 332 -8.20 -4.12 -5.02
C GLU A 332 -7.54 -3.65 -3.72
N SER A 333 -7.93 -2.48 -3.20
CA SER A 333 -7.56 -2.04 -1.85
C SER A 333 -8.77 -2.09 -0.91
N PRO A 334 -8.67 -2.78 0.23
CA PRO A 334 -9.77 -2.81 1.20
C PRO A 334 -10.00 -1.45 1.87
N VAL A 335 -8.98 -0.59 1.90
CA VAL A 335 -9.06 0.76 2.46
C VAL A 335 -8.61 1.79 1.43
N LEU A 336 -9.40 2.83 1.20
CA LEU A 336 -8.98 4.05 0.53
C LEU A 336 -8.66 5.12 1.56
N PHE A 337 -7.52 5.79 1.41
CA PHE A 337 -7.15 6.94 2.23
C PHE A 337 -7.31 8.24 1.45
N LEU A 338 -8.05 9.19 2.03
CA LEU A 338 -8.31 10.51 1.45
C LEU A 338 -7.87 11.60 2.42
N SER A 339 -6.98 12.50 2.00
CA SER A 339 -6.48 13.59 2.83
C SER A 339 -6.51 14.88 2.04
N GLY A 340 -6.90 16.00 2.66
CA GLY A 340 -6.89 17.31 2.01
C GLY A 340 -7.03 18.49 2.97
N ALA A 341 -6.78 19.69 2.43
CA ALA A 341 -6.96 20.97 3.10
C ALA A 341 -7.81 21.95 2.30
N ASP A 342 -7.69 21.93 0.97
CA ASP A 342 -8.32 22.92 0.11
C ASP A 342 -9.60 22.36 -0.54
N ASP A 343 -9.60 22.20 -1.86
CA ASP A 343 -10.75 21.76 -2.63
C ASP A 343 -10.82 20.23 -2.67
N LEU A 344 -12.04 19.69 -2.71
CA LEU A 344 -12.32 18.30 -3.00
C LEU A 344 -13.16 18.23 -4.29
N PRO A 345 -12.52 18.21 -5.47
CA PRO A 345 -13.20 18.20 -6.76
C PRO A 345 -13.80 16.81 -7.03
N VAL A 346 -15.05 16.61 -6.61
CA VAL A 346 -15.78 15.34 -6.83
C VAL A 346 -16.91 15.57 -7.82
N GLY A 347 -16.72 15.06 -9.04
CA GLY A 347 -17.74 15.05 -10.07
C GLY A 347 -18.78 13.95 -9.84
N ARG A 348 -19.75 13.87 -10.77
CA ARG A 348 -20.83 12.89 -10.71
C ARG A 348 -20.33 11.44 -10.79
N GLU A 349 -19.32 11.19 -11.64
CA GLU A 349 -18.75 9.85 -11.81
C GLU A 349 -17.90 9.43 -10.61
N GLU A 350 -17.13 10.35 -10.02
CA GLU A 350 -16.35 10.09 -8.80
C GLU A 350 -17.29 9.77 -7.62
N LYS A 351 -18.39 10.51 -7.47
CA LYS A 351 -19.46 10.22 -6.49
C LYS A 351 -20.03 8.82 -6.65
N LYS A 352 -20.36 8.45 -7.90
CA LYS A 352 -20.91 7.13 -8.23
C LYS A 352 -19.90 6.01 -7.92
N LYS A 353 -18.63 6.19 -8.32
CA LYS A 353 -17.55 5.23 -8.03
C LYS A 353 -17.33 5.06 -6.53
N LEU A 354 -17.28 6.16 -5.77
CA LEU A 354 -17.08 6.09 -4.32
C LEU A 354 -18.25 5.40 -3.61
N LYS A 355 -19.50 5.75 -3.98
CA LYS A 355 -20.69 5.08 -3.42
C LYS A 355 -20.69 3.59 -3.74
N ALA A 356 -20.37 3.21 -4.98
CA ALA A 356 -20.28 1.81 -5.39
C ALA A 356 -19.16 1.06 -4.64
N TYR A 357 -17.98 1.68 -4.48
CA TYR A 357 -16.87 1.10 -3.72
C TYR A 357 -17.28 0.78 -2.27
N ILE A 358 -17.90 1.72 -1.57
CA ILE A 358 -18.39 1.52 -0.20
C ILE A 358 -19.48 0.43 -0.15
N GLN A 359 -20.44 0.46 -1.09
CA GLN A 359 -21.51 -0.52 -1.17
C GLN A 359 -21.02 -1.94 -1.48
N GLN A 360 -19.85 -2.07 -2.09
CA GLN A 360 -19.18 -3.34 -2.37
C GLN A 360 -18.23 -3.78 -1.24
N GLY A 361 -18.36 -3.18 -0.05
CA GLY A 361 -17.59 -3.55 1.14
C GLY A 361 -16.22 -2.86 1.24
N GLY A 362 -15.94 -1.87 0.39
CA GLY A 362 -14.80 -0.98 0.56
C GLY A 362 -14.87 -0.16 1.84
N PHE A 363 -13.75 0.44 2.24
CA PHE A 363 -13.65 1.28 3.44
C PHE A 363 -12.96 2.59 3.10
N LEU A 364 -13.57 3.73 3.44
CA LEU A 364 -12.95 5.05 3.27
C LEU A 364 -12.43 5.57 4.60
N PHE A 365 -11.12 5.76 4.70
CA PHE A 365 -10.50 6.49 5.81
C PHE A 365 -10.07 7.87 5.32
N ALA A 366 -10.65 8.93 5.87
CA ALA A 366 -10.40 10.29 5.44
C ALA A 366 -9.87 11.18 6.58
N GLU A 367 -9.12 12.21 6.23
CA GLU A 367 -8.77 13.29 7.15
C GLU A 367 -8.92 14.68 6.50
N ALA A 368 -9.35 15.65 7.29
CA ALA A 368 -9.02 17.05 7.03
C ALA A 368 -7.69 17.34 7.69
N ARG A 369 -6.79 17.94 6.92
CA ARG A 369 -5.47 18.33 7.40
C ARG A 369 -5.52 19.57 8.31
N GLU A 370 -6.44 19.65 9.27
CA GLU A 370 -6.63 20.79 10.17
C GLU A 370 -5.73 20.67 11.41
N GLY A 371 -5.13 21.80 11.83
CA GLY A 371 -4.34 21.91 13.05
C GLY A 371 -2.83 21.86 12.81
N ASN A 372 -2.04 22.09 13.87
CA ASN A 372 -0.57 22.04 13.83
C ASN A 372 0.07 22.89 12.71
N GLY A 373 -0.51 24.07 12.45
CA GLY A 373 -0.04 25.01 11.41
C GLY A 373 -0.73 24.85 10.05
N CYS A 374 -1.61 23.86 9.88
CA CYS A 374 -2.42 23.68 8.68
C CYS A 374 -3.84 24.22 8.87
N ASN A 375 -4.50 24.62 7.77
CA ASN A 375 -5.91 25.02 7.72
C ASN A 375 -6.62 24.19 6.65
N ALA A 376 -7.59 23.38 7.05
CA ALA A 376 -8.34 22.47 6.20
C ALA A 376 -9.86 22.64 6.30
N ARG A 377 -10.33 23.83 6.73
CA ARG A 377 -11.77 24.09 6.94
C ARG A 377 -12.59 23.99 5.66
N VAL A 378 -11.99 24.29 4.51
CA VAL A 378 -12.66 24.18 3.20
C VAL A 378 -12.90 22.70 2.89
N PHE A 379 -11.86 21.89 3.01
CA PHE A 379 -11.96 20.45 2.82
C PHE A 379 -12.96 19.81 3.80
N ASP A 380 -12.91 20.15 5.09
CA ASP A 380 -13.85 19.61 6.10
C ASP A 380 -15.32 19.87 5.72
N ARG A 381 -15.64 21.11 5.32
CA ARG A 381 -17.00 21.47 4.88
C ARG A 381 -17.41 20.68 3.63
N LYS A 382 -16.52 20.57 2.62
CA LYS A 382 -16.81 19.85 1.38
C LYS A 382 -16.96 18.35 1.59
N PHE A 383 -16.12 17.74 2.41
CA PHE A 383 -16.21 16.33 2.75
C PHE A 383 -17.52 16.02 3.49
N ARG A 384 -17.91 16.84 4.48
CA ARG A 384 -19.20 16.69 5.18
C ARG A 384 -20.39 16.79 4.23
N ALA A 385 -20.38 17.77 3.32
CA ALA A 385 -21.43 17.92 2.32
C ALA A 385 -21.51 16.70 1.38
N LEU A 386 -20.36 16.20 0.95
CA LEU A 386 -20.27 14.99 0.12
C LEU A 386 -20.85 13.76 0.84
N MET A 387 -20.53 13.57 2.12
CA MET A 387 -21.08 12.45 2.90
C MET A 387 -22.61 12.55 3.04
N ALA A 388 -23.13 13.75 3.33
CA ALA A 388 -24.56 13.98 3.44
C ALA A 388 -25.31 13.75 2.10
N GLU A 389 -24.67 14.07 0.97
CA GLU A 389 -25.24 13.82 -0.35
C GLU A 389 -25.22 12.32 -0.70
N LEU A 390 -24.13 11.61 -0.41
CA LEU A 390 -23.99 10.19 -0.77
C LEU A 390 -24.79 9.25 0.14
N PHE A 391 -24.91 9.61 1.42
CA PHE A 391 -25.51 8.80 2.49
C PHE A 391 -26.48 9.66 3.35
N PRO A 392 -27.59 10.16 2.79
CA PRO A 392 -28.50 11.06 3.48
C PRO A 392 -29.14 10.44 4.73
N ASP A 393 -29.35 9.13 4.73
CA ASP A 393 -29.98 8.39 5.83
C ASP A 393 -28.99 8.01 6.95
N SER A 394 -27.70 8.29 6.76
CA SER A 394 -26.63 7.91 7.69
C SER A 394 -25.70 9.09 7.92
N PRO A 395 -26.02 9.97 8.89
CA PRO A 395 -25.25 11.18 9.11
C PRO A 395 -23.86 10.86 9.65
N LEU A 396 -22.88 11.65 9.22
CA LEU A 396 -21.52 11.61 9.74
C LEU A 396 -21.52 12.03 11.23
N ARG A 397 -21.32 11.06 12.13
CA ARG A 397 -21.45 11.24 13.59
C ARG A 397 -20.15 10.96 14.32
N LEU A 398 -19.94 11.57 15.49
CA LEU A 398 -18.80 11.26 16.35
C LEU A 398 -18.87 9.79 16.80
N LEU A 399 -17.77 9.07 16.68
CA LEU A 399 -17.64 7.71 17.17
C LEU A 399 -17.41 7.73 18.69
N PRO A 400 -18.19 6.96 19.47
CA PRO A 400 -18.06 6.98 20.91
C PRO A 400 -16.73 6.33 21.36
N PRO A 401 -16.19 6.67 22.55
CA PRO A 401 -14.89 6.17 23.01
C PRO A 401 -14.80 4.65 23.19
N ASP A 402 -15.93 3.97 23.36
CA ASP A 402 -16.06 2.51 23.48
C ASP A 402 -16.20 1.82 22.11
N HIS A 403 -16.22 2.56 21.00
CA HIS A 403 -16.27 1.95 19.68
C HIS A 403 -14.99 1.14 19.40
N PRO A 404 -15.07 -0.09 18.82
CA PRO A 404 -13.91 -0.94 18.57
C PRO A 404 -12.77 -0.30 17.79
N ILE A 405 -13.06 0.73 16.99
CA ILE A 405 -12.04 1.50 16.24
C ILE A 405 -10.93 2.11 17.12
N TRP A 406 -11.17 2.29 18.41
CA TRP A 406 -10.16 2.86 19.33
C TRP A 406 -9.19 1.83 19.90
N TYR A 407 -9.49 0.54 19.74
CA TYR A 407 -8.72 -0.54 20.37
C TYR A 407 -8.70 -1.84 19.55
N ALA A 408 -9.09 -1.81 18.27
CA ALA A 408 -9.11 -2.97 17.38
C ALA A 408 -7.75 -3.68 17.27
N ASP A 409 -6.66 -2.94 17.48
CA ASP A 409 -5.30 -3.47 17.42
C ASP A 409 -4.51 -3.24 18.73
N GLY A 410 -4.56 -2.01 19.23
CA GLY A 410 -3.87 -1.57 20.44
C GLY A 410 -4.52 -0.34 21.06
N LYS A 411 -4.22 -0.07 22.33
CA LYS A 411 -4.83 1.04 23.07
C LYS A 411 -4.26 2.39 22.62
N VAL A 412 -5.13 3.36 22.36
CA VAL A 412 -4.74 4.76 22.20
C VAL A 412 -4.72 5.43 23.56
N ASP A 413 -3.68 6.23 23.82
CA ASP A 413 -3.58 7.05 25.01
C ASP A 413 -4.73 8.08 25.05
N PRO A 414 -5.60 8.07 26.09
CA PRO A 414 -6.75 8.96 26.20
C PRO A 414 -6.40 10.45 26.11
N GLU A 415 -5.21 10.84 26.55
CA GLU A 415 -4.71 12.22 26.50
C GLU A 415 -4.61 12.75 25.07
N PHE A 416 -4.35 11.86 24.10
CA PHE A 416 -4.10 12.20 22.70
C PHE A 416 -5.21 11.73 21.76
N LEU A 417 -6.38 11.37 22.29
CA LEU A 417 -7.54 11.06 21.46
C LEU A 417 -7.92 12.25 20.58
N ARG A 418 -8.21 11.95 19.31
CA ARG A 418 -8.71 12.91 18.34
C ARG A 418 -10.16 12.55 18.01
N PRO A 419 -11.03 13.50 17.63
CA PRO A 419 -12.36 13.13 17.18
C PRO A 419 -12.27 12.27 15.91
N LEU A 420 -12.88 11.08 15.93
CA LEU A 420 -13.17 10.32 14.71
C LEU A 420 -14.67 10.34 14.50
N LEU A 421 -15.08 10.71 13.30
CA LEU A 421 -16.46 10.61 12.86
C LEU A 421 -16.63 9.38 11.98
N GLY A 422 -17.83 8.82 11.93
CA GLY A 422 -18.13 7.69 11.07
C GLY A 422 -19.47 7.83 10.37
N VAL A 423 -19.57 7.19 9.20
CA VAL A 423 -20.83 6.94 8.48
C VAL A 423 -21.08 5.44 8.48
N ASP A 424 -22.28 5.07 8.86
CA ASP A 424 -22.74 3.70 8.74
C ASP A 424 -23.17 3.42 7.30
N ALA A 425 -22.58 2.40 6.68
CA ALA A 425 -22.94 1.95 5.35
C ALA A 425 -22.72 0.43 5.27
N CYS A 426 -23.72 -0.30 4.76
CA CYS A 426 -23.68 -1.76 4.60
C CYS A 426 -23.40 -2.50 5.91
N CYS A 427 -24.24 -2.25 6.93
CA CYS A 427 -24.25 -2.89 8.24
C CYS A 427 -23.03 -2.64 9.15
N ARG A 428 -22.10 -1.75 8.78
CA ARG A 428 -20.95 -1.35 9.60
C ARG A 428 -20.59 0.12 9.39
N ILE A 429 -19.73 0.67 10.25
CA ILE A 429 -19.00 1.91 9.92
C ILE A 429 -18.03 1.60 8.78
N SER A 430 -18.34 2.09 7.58
CA SER A 430 -17.52 1.87 6.37
C SER A 430 -16.79 3.15 5.93
N ILE A 431 -17.09 4.28 6.57
CA ILE A 431 -16.39 5.54 6.36
C ILE A 431 -15.98 6.09 7.71
N VAL A 432 -14.71 6.43 7.86
CA VAL A 432 -14.14 7.06 9.05
C VAL A 432 -13.45 8.33 8.64
N TYR A 433 -13.68 9.39 9.39
CA TYR A 433 -13.18 10.72 9.09
C TYR A 433 -12.60 11.40 10.32
N SER A 434 -11.34 11.83 10.22
CA SER A 434 -10.69 12.68 11.23
C SER A 434 -10.74 14.15 10.77
N PRO A 435 -11.41 15.07 11.49
CA PRO A 435 -11.35 16.50 11.17
C PRO A 435 -10.04 17.15 11.66
N ARG A 436 -9.05 16.34 12.06
CA ARG A 436 -7.73 16.75 12.55
C ARG A 436 -6.65 15.95 11.83
N ASN A 437 -5.48 16.56 11.66
CA ASN A 437 -4.31 15.90 11.09
C ASN A 437 -3.93 14.59 11.82
N LEU A 438 -3.74 13.53 11.05
CA LEU A 438 -3.11 12.27 11.44
C LEU A 438 -1.87 11.98 10.57
N SER A 439 -1.96 12.18 9.25
CA SER A 439 -0.88 11.84 8.30
C SER A 439 0.44 12.54 8.61
N CYS A 440 0.39 13.79 9.06
CA CYS A 440 1.55 14.53 9.54
C CYS A 440 2.32 13.80 10.66
N PHE A 441 1.59 13.19 11.60
CA PHE A 441 2.20 12.45 12.71
C PHE A 441 2.77 11.12 12.24
N TRP A 442 2.09 10.45 11.30
CA TRP A 442 2.65 9.25 10.67
C TRP A 442 3.95 9.54 9.94
N GLU A 443 4.09 10.73 9.36
CA GLU A 443 5.34 11.17 8.73
C GLU A 443 6.51 11.30 9.73
N LEU A 444 6.23 11.42 11.03
CA LEU A 444 7.22 11.57 12.11
C LEU A 444 7.47 10.28 12.90
N SER A 445 6.87 9.16 12.50
CA SER A 445 6.88 7.90 13.27
C SER A 445 8.18 7.09 13.20
N ASP A 446 9.20 7.56 12.47
CA ASP A 446 10.45 6.82 12.36
C ASP A 446 11.24 6.86 13.68
N ARG A 447 11.91 5.74 13.99
CA ARG A 447 12.64 5.54 15.26
C ARG A 447 13.64 6.65 15.56
N ARG A 448 14.27 7.23 14.52
CA ARG A 448 15.26 8.29 14.67
C ARG A 448 14.61 9.59 15.12
N THR A 449 13.48 9.95 14.52
CA THR A 449 12.68 11.10 14.95
C THR A 449 12.19 10.91 16.38
N LEU A 450 11.59 9.76 16.70
CA LEU A 450 11.06 9.48 18.03
C LEU A 450 12.13 9.52 19.14
N ALA A 451 13.37 9.14 18.82
CA ALA A 451 14.49 9.19 19.78
C ALA A 451 15.00 10.59 20.11
N ARG A 452 14.63 11.62 19.33
CA ARG A 452 15.16 13.00 19.45
C ARG A 452 14.12 14.01 19.96
N VAL A 453 12.86 13.61 20.05
CA VAL A 453 11.75 14.51 20.44
C VAL A 453 11.42 14.36 21.92
N PRO A 454 10.85 15.40 22.57
CA PRO A 454 10.38 15.29 23.96
C PRO A 454 9.35 14.17 24.15
N ASP A 455 9.32 13.56 25.33
CA ASP A 455 8.45 12.42 25.65
C ASP A 455 6.96 12.68 25.37
N ALA A 456 6.46 13.88 25.69
CA ALA A 456 5.07 14.25 25.41
C ALA A 456 4.76 14.26 23.89
N VAL A 457 5.70 14.76 23.08
CA VAL A 457 5.57 14.76 21.61
C VAL A 457 5.68 13.34 21.06
N ARG A 458 6.58 12.51 21.63
CA ARG A 458 6.70 11.09 21.27
C ARG A 458 5.37 10.37 21.49
N ARG A 459 4.76 10.50 22.67
CA ARG A 459 3.46 9.89 23.00
C ARG A 459 2.34 10.37 22.08
N GLU A 460 2.31 11.66 21.73
CA GLU A 460 1.34 12.20 20.77
C GLU A 460 1.50 11.55 19.38
N ILE A 461 2.74 11.43 18.88
CA ILE A 461 3.03 10.78 17.59
C ILE A 461 2.61 9.31 17.63
N GLU A 462 3.01 8.58 18.67
CA GLU A 462 2.68 7.16 18.86
C GLU A 462 1.15 6.94 18.94
N ALA A 463 0.42 7.80 19.64
CA ALA A 463 -1.04 7.73 19.69
C ALA A 463 -1.69 7.96 18.31
N CYS A 464 -1.23 8.93 17.53
CA CYS A 464 -1.73 9.15 16.16
C CYS A 464 -1.44 7.98 15.22
N VAL A 465 -0.27 7.35 15.36
CA VAL A 465 0.09 6.14 14.61
C VAL A 465 -0.81 4.97 15.03
N GLN A 466 -1.05 4.80 16.34
CA GLN A 466 -1.93 3.77 16.87
C GLN A 466 -3.38 3.94 16.39
N ILE A 467 -3.87 5.18 16.28
CA ILE A 467 -5.17 5.47 15.67
C ILE A 467 -5.20 4.93 14.23
N GLY A 468 -4.20 5.28 13.40
CA GLY A 468 -4.11 4.78 12.02
C GLY A 468 -4.09 3.25 11.94
N GLN A 469 -3.28 2.60 12.78
CA GLN A 469 -3.22 1.14 12.87
C GLN A 469 -4.56 0.51 13.28
N ASN A 470 -5.26 1.09 14.26
CA ASN A 470 -6.55 0.59 14.70
C ASN A 470 -7.62 0.74 13.62
N VAL A 471 -7.64 1.85 12.85
CA VAL A 471 -8.57 2.01 11.73
C VAL A 471 -8.31 0.94 10.66
N LEU A 472 -7.05 0.68 10.32
CA LEU A 472 -6.69 -0.38 9.36
C LEU A 472 -7.07 -1.78 9.88
N ALA A 473 -6.83 -2.05 11.17
CA ALA A 473 -7.22 -3.31 11.81
C ALA A 473 -8.74 -3.48 11.83
N TYR A 474 -9.50 -2.44 12.19
CA TYR A 474 -10.96 -2.46 12.19
C TYR A 474 -11.54 -2.69 10.79
N ALA A 475 -10.98 -2.02 9.78
CA ALA A 475 -11.48 -2.12 8.41
C ALA A 475 -11.22 -3.50 7.77
N THR A 476 -10.09 -4.13 8.11
CA THR A 476 -9.58 -5.33 7.42
C THR A 476 -9.63 -6.59 8.29
N ASN A 477 -9.79 -6.46 9.61
CA ASN A 477 -9.59 -7.53 10.58
C ASN A 477 -8.23 -8.24 10.42
N ARG A 478 -7.20 -7.52 9.94
CA ARG A 478 -5.88 -8.04 9.52
C ARG A 478 -5.95 -9.12 8.43
N ARG A 479 -7.08 -9.22 7.71
CA ARG A 479 -7.28 -10.14 6.58
C ARG A 479 -7.31 -9.33 5.29
N LEU A 480 -6.35 -9.60 4.42
CA LEU A 480 -6.17 -8.88 3.16
C LEU A 480 -6.31 -9.84 2.00
N LYS A 481 -6.78 -9.30 0.87
CA LYS A 481 -6.84 -10.02 -0.40
C LYS A 481 -5.44 -10.27 -0.96
N GLU A 482 -5.26 -11.35 -1.70
CA GLU A 482 -4.01 -11.55 -2.42
C GLU A 482 -3.93 -10.58 -3.61
N LYS A 483 -2.74 -10.05 -3.90
CA LYS A 483 -2.57 -9.02 -4.95
C LYS A 483 -2.96 -9.50 -6.36
N LEU A 484 -2.91 -10.82 -6.60
CA LEU A 484 -3.28 -11.42 -7.89
C LEU A 484 -4.77 -11.77 -7.99
N GLU A 485 -5.52 -11.74 -6.89
CA GLU A 485 -6.96 -11.91 -6.92
C GLU A 485 -7.59 -10.71 -7.66
N ARG A 486 -8.23 -11.00 -8.79
CA ARG A 486 -8.99 -9.98 -9.51
C ARG A 486 -10.35 -9.85 -8.88
N VAL A 487 -10.69 -8.63 -8.46
CA VAL A 487 -12.06 -8.31 -8.09
C VAL A 487 -12.86 -8.15 -9.36
N HIS A 488 -13.68 -9.15 -9.68
CA HIS A 488 -14.68 -9.04 -10.73
C HIS A 488 -16.01 -8.68 -10.07
N LEU A 489 -16.53 -7.52 -10.40
CA LEU A 489 -17.94 -7.25 -10.14
C LEU A 489 -18.72 -8.04 -11.21
N PRO A 490 -19.67 -8.91 -10.83
CA PRO A 490 -20.49 -9.61 -11.79
C PRO A 490 -21.14 -8.62 -12.76
N GLU A 491 -21.07 -8.89 -14.06
CA GLU A 491 -21.79 -8.08 -15.05
C GLU A 491 -23.29 -8.13 -14.72
N ARG A 492 -23.88 -6.97 -14.45
CA ARG A 492 -25.31 -6.86 -14.10
C ARG A 492 -26.22 -7.11 -15.31
N GLN A 493 -25.67 -7.23 -16.52
CA GLN A 493 -26.42 -7.63 -17.70
C GLN A 493 -26.49 -9.15 -17.80
N VAL A 494 -27.48 -9.72 -17.13
CA VAL A 494 -28.10 -10.94 -17.65
C VAL A 494 -29.25 -10.44 -18.50
N ASP A 495 -29.20 -10.65 -19.83
CA ASP A 495 -30.36 -10.45 -20.70
C ASP A 495 -31.54 -11.18 -20.05
N LEU A 496 -32.51 -10.43 -19.52
CA LEU A 496 -33.73 -11.01 -18.99
C LEU A 496 -34.44 -11.64 -20.20
N PRO A 497 -34.63 -12.98 -20.25
CA PRO A 497 -35.44 -13.54 -21.31
C PRO A 497 -36.86 -12.99 -21.17
N PRO A 498 -37.62 -12.87 -22.27
CA PRO A 498 -38.98 -12.32 -22.27
C PRO A 498 -40.02 -13.15 -21.48
N THR A 499 -39.59 -14.18 -20.74
CA THR A 499 -40.46 -15.08 -19.98
C THR A 499 -39.93 -15.34 -18.57
N ASP A 500 -40.82 -15.29 -17.58
CA ASP A 500 -40.52 -15.52 -16.15
C ASP A 500 -40.29 -17.01 -15.79
N ARG A 501 -40.44 -17.93 -16.75
CA ARG A 501 -40.43 -19.37 -16.46
C ARG A 501 -39.03 -19.89 -16.17
N GLY A 502 -38.85 -20.38 -14.94
CA GLY A 502 -37.59 -20.96 -14.46
C GLY A 502 -36.54 -19.89 -14.09
N VAL A 503 -36.98 -18.67 -13.77
CA VAL A 503 -36.16 -17.60 -13.22
C VAL A 503 -36.37 -17.54 -11.70
N LEU A 504 -35.30 -17.68 -10.92
CA LEU A 504 -35.33 -17.50 -9.48
C LEU A 504 -35.39 -16.00 -9.14
N ALA A 505 -36.46 -15.58 -8.47
CA ALA A 505 -36.58 -14.25 -7.90
C ALA A 505 -36.58 -14.36 -6.36
N ILE A 506 -35.70 -13.60 -5.71
CA ILE A 506 -35.63 -13.52 -4.25
C ILE A 506 -35.97 -12.08 -3.87
N ALA A 507 -36.90 -11.89 -2.94
CA ALA A 507 -37.25 -10.57 -2.43
C ALA A 507 -36.66 -10.33 -1.04
N LYS A 508 -36.32 -9.07 -0.74
CA LYS A 508 -35.93 -8.61 0.59
C LYS A 508 -37.17 -8.34 1.42
N LEU A 509 -37.32 -9.05 2.54
CA LEU A 509 -38.41 -8.84 3.46
C LEU A 509 -38.11 -7.62 4.34
N MET A 510 -38.95 -6.59 4.24
CA MET A 510 -38.85 -5.39 5.06
C MET A 510 -39.41 -5.63 6.46
N HIS A 511 -38.89 -4.91 7.45
CA HIS A 511 -39.37 -4.92 8.82
C HIS A 511 -39.11 -3.56 9.51
N GLU A 512 -39.70 -3.31 10.68
CA GLU A 512 -39.55 -2.01 11.36
C GLU A 512 -38.10 -1.64 11.69
N GLY A 513 -37.28 -2.64 12.04
CA GLY A 513 -35.85 -2.47 12.30
C GLY A 513 -34.93 -2.35 11.06
N GLY A 514 -35.47 -2.25 9.83
CA GLY A 514 -34.69 -2.19 8.58
C GLY A 514 -35.14 -3.15 7.47
N GLY A 515 -34.20 -3.57 6.63
CA GLY A 515 -34.51 -4.49 5.51
C GLY A 515 -33.64 -4.32 4.26
N ASP A 516 -33.06 -3.13 4.08
CA ASP A 516 -32.19 -2.80 2.95
C ASP A 516 -30.82 -2.21 3.36
N ASP A 517 -30.38 -2.48 4.59
CA ASP A 517 -29.14 -1.94 5.16
C ASP A 517 -27.87 -2.31 4.37
N ALA A 518 -27.84 -3.51 3.76
CA ALA A 518 -26.86 -3.89 2.73
C ALA A 518 -27.55 -4.04 1.37
N PRO A 519 -27.67 -2.96 0.58
CA PRO A 519 -28.44 -2.99 -0.66
C PRO A 519 -27.82 -3.92 -1.71
N GLN A 520 -26.51 -4.13 -1.69
CA GLN A 520 -25.82 -4.97 -2.68
C GLN A 520 -25.65 -6.43 -2.29
N ALA A 521 -25.98 -6.83 -1.04
CA ALA A 521 -25.78 -8.20 -0.58
C ALA A 521 -26.52 -9.23 -1.45
N LEU A 522 -27.84 -9.05 -1.62
CA LEU A 522 -28.66 -9.96 -2.42
C LEU A 522 -28.34 -9.89 -3.93
N PRO A 523 -28.22 -8.72 -4.59
CA PRO A 523 -27.82 -8.64 -5.99
C PRO A 523 -26.47 -9.32 -6.27
N ASN A 524 -25.47 -9.14 -5.40
CA ASN A 524 -24.18 -9.78 -5.55
C ASN A 524 -24.28 -11.31 -5.42
N LEU A 525 -25.03 -11.80 -4.43
CA LEU A 525 -25.27 -13.24 -4.25
C LEU A 525 -25.98 -13.83 -5.47
N LEU A 526 -27.02 -13.17 -5.98
CA LEU A 526 -27.75 -13.61 -7.16
C LEU A 526 -26.84 -13.61 -8.39
N ALA A 527 -26.04 -12.57 -8.60
CA ALA A 527 -25.13 -12.51 -9.73
C ALA A 527 -24.03 -13.58 -9.66
N PHE A 528 -23.52 -13.87 -8.45
CA PHE A 528 -22.61 -15.00 -8.22
C PHE A 528 -23.27 -16.34 -8.56
N ILE A 529 -24.51 -16.58 -8.07
CA ILE A 529 -25.28 -17.77 -8.39
C ILE A 529 -25.51 -17.91 -9.90
N ALA A 530 -25.80 -16.80 -10.60
CA ALA A 530 -25.99 -16.80 -12.04
C ALA A 530 -24.72 -17.22 -12.78
N GLY A 531 -23.57 -16.66 -12.40
CA GLY A 531 -22.29 -16.92 -13.04
C GLY A 531 -21.72 -18.31 -12.73
N GLU A 532 -21.72 -18.73 -11.47
CA GLU A 532 -21.06 -19.96 -11.02
C GLU A 532 -21.95 -21.20 -11.15
N LEU A 533 -23.25 -21.07 -10.88
CA LEU A 533 -24.19 -22.20 -10.91
C LEU A 533 -25.00 -22.27 -12.21
N GLY A 534 -24.87 -21.28 -13.10
CA GLY A 534 -25.64 -21.21 -14.35
C GLY A 534 -27.15 -21.08 -14.13
N LEU A 535 -27.59 -20.70 -12.93
CA LEU A 535 -29.00 -20.54 -12.61
C LEU A 535 -29.53 -19.25 -13.23
N ARG A 536 -30.74 -19.32 -13.81
CA ARG A 536 -31.46 -18.14 -14.27
C ARG A 536 -32.03 -17.43 -13.04
N VAL A 537 -31.52 -16.25 -12.74
CA VAL A 537 -31.96 -15.46 -11.57
C VAL A 537 -32.30 -14.03 -11.99
N ARG A 538 -33.19 -13.38 -11.24
CA ARG A 538 -33.52 -11.97 -11.42
C ARG A 538 -32.70 -11.11 -10.47
N ILE A 539 -31.67 -10.43 -10.99
CA ILE A 539 -30.73 -9.60 -10.21
C ILE A 539 -31.33 -8.19 -9.99
N GLU A 540 -32.47 -8.12 -9.32
CA GLU A 540 -33.12 -6.86 -8.95
C GLU A 540 -33.25 -6.77 -7.42
N ASN A 541 -33.03 -5.58 -6.86
CA ASN A 541 -33.41 -5.31 -5.46
C ASN A 541 -34.92 -5.12 -5.39
N ARG A 542 -35.65 -6.19 -5.09
CA ARG A 542 -37.08 -6.14 -4.80
C ARG A 542 -37.28 -6.21 -3.30
N THR A 543 -37.87 -5.18 -2.73
CA THR A 543 -38.30 -5.15 -1.33
C THR A 543 -39.79 -5.48 -1.25
N VAL A 544 -40.18 -6.26 -0.24
CA VAL A 544 -41.57 -6.64 0.01
C VAL A 544 -41.89 -6.52 1.50
N GLU A 545 -43.08 -6.01 1.81
CA GLU A 545 -43.62 -6.00 3.17
C GLU A 545 -44.15 -7.40 3.54
N PRO A 546 -44.13 -7.80 4.83
CA PRO A 546 -44.58 -9.14 5.23
C PRO A 546 -46.05 -9.40 4.92
N THR A 547 -46.90 -8.38 4.91
CA THR A 547 -48.33 -8.51 4.60
C THR A 547 -48.64 -8.36 3.11
N ASN A 548 -47.64 -8.31 2.23
CA ASN A 548 -47.87 -8.19 0.80
C ASN A 548 -48.58 -9.45 0.26
N GLU A 549 -49.69 -9.28 -0.44
CA GLU A 549 -50.47 -10.40 -0.97
C GLU A 549 -49.68 -11.25 -1.96
N LYS A 550 -48.69 -10.68 -2.64
CA LYS A 550 -47.83 -11.37 -3.64
C LYS A 550 -46.60 -12.03 -3.04
N LEU A 551 -46.54 -12.20 -1.73
CA LEU A 551 -45.39 -12.83 -1.07
C LEU A 551 -45.12 -14.24 -1.62
N TYR A 552 -46.18 -14.97 -2.02
CA TYR A 552 -46.10 -16.30 -2.62
C TYR A 552 -45.45 -16.34 -4.01
N GLU A 553 -45.25 -15.21 -4.69
CA GLU A 553 -44.57 -15.16 -6.00
C GLU A 553 -43.05 -15.37 -5.87
N TYR A 554 -42.51 -15.31 -4.65
CA TYR A 554 -41.09 -15.45 -4.37
C TYR A 554 -40.82 -16.79 -3.66
N PRO A 555 -40.12 -17.75 -4.27
CA PRO A 555 -39.79 -19.01 -3.61
C PRO A 555 -38.81 -18.88 -2.44
N LEU A 556 -38.13 -17.73 -2.31
CA LEU A 556 -37.22 -17.44 -1.21
C LEU A 556 -37.37 -15.96 -0.81
N LEU A 557 -37.35 -15.73 0.50
CA LEU A 557 -37.25 -14.40 1.09
C LEU A 557 -35.88 -14.23 1.74
N TYR A 558 -35.28 -13.06 1.53
CA TYR A 558 -34.04 -12.65 2.18
C TYR A 558 -34.37 -11.63 3.26
N ILE A 559 -33.96 -11.90 4.50
CA ILE A 559 -34.12 -10.97 5.62
C ILE A 559 -32.74 -10.47 6.07
N GLN A 560 -32.65 -9.17 6.30
CA GLN A 560 -31.51 -8.52 6.93
C GLN A 560 -32.02 -7.32 7.72
N GLY A 561 -31.28 -6.90 8.72
CA GLY A 561 -31.62 -5.72 9.49
C GLY A 561 -30.51 -5.34 10.44
N ARG A 562 -30.54 -4.10 10.90
CA ARG A 562 -29.55 -3.57 11.84
C ARG A 562 -30.11 -3.37 13.23
N PHE A 563 -31.39 -3.05 13.33
CA PHE A 563 -32.05 -2.73 14.59
C PHE A 563 -32.98 -3.87 14.99
N ASP A 564 -33.30 -3.91 16.28
CA ASP A 564 -34.34 -4.78 16.79
C ASP A 564 -35.65 -4.54 16.03
N PHE A 565 -36.38 -5.62 15.76
CA PHE A 565 -37.67 -5.55 15.10
C PHE A 565 -38.66 -6.48 15.79
N GLN A 566 -39.94 -6.17 15.64
CA GLN A 566 -41.03 -7.03 16.05
C GLN A 566 -42.00 -7.15 14.89
N TRP A 567 -42.59 -8.34 14.72
CA TRP A 567 -43.70 -8.52 13.79
C TRP A 567 -45.01 -8.52 14.56
N ASN A 568 -45.99 -7.78 14.06
CA ASN A 568 -47.35 -7.83 14.58
C ASN A 568 -48.03 -9.17 14.19
N GLU A 569 -49.19 -9.47 14.80
CA GLU A 569 -49.89 -10.74 14.57
C GLU A 569 -50.22 -10.99 13.10
N LYS A 570 -50.51 -9.95 12.31
CA LYS A 570 -50.83 -10.08 10.88
C LYS A 570 -49.59 -10.44 10.06
N GLU A 571 -48.46 -9.80 10.36
CA GLU A 571 -47.18 -10.09 9.72
C GLU A 571 -46.70 -11.50 10.07
N GLN A 572 -46.82 -11.91 11.34
CA GLN A 572 -46.50 -13.28 11.76
C GLN A 572 -47.37 -14.31 11.05
N ALA A 573 -48.68 -14.05 10.92
CA ALA A 573 -49.59 -14.94 10.19
C ALA A 573 -49.25 -15.02 8.69
N ALA A 574 -48.87 -13.90 8.07
CA ALA A 574 -48.48 -13.85 6.66
C ALA A 574 -47.16 -14.61 6.40
N ILE A 575 -46.15 -14.43 7.26
CA ILE A 575 -44.88 -15.16 7.18
C ILE A 575 -45.09 -16.64 7.46
N ARG A 576 -45.90 -17.01 8.46
CA ARG A 576 -46.26 -18.42 8.72
C ARG A 576 -46.92 -19.02 7.48
N ARG A 577 -47.90 -18.33 6.89
CA ARG A 577 -48.57 -18.78 5.68
C ARG A 577 -47.61 -18.93 4.50
N PHE A 578 -46.61 -18.05 4.38
CA PHE A 578 -45.56 -18.19 3.36
C PHE A 578 -44.80 -19.50 3.55
N LEU A 579 -44.24 -19.73 4.74
CA LEU A 579 -43.46 -20.93 5.07
C LEU A 579 -44.28 -22.22 4.96
N ASP A 580 -45.57 -22.18 5.29
CA ASP A 580 -46.47 -23.34 5.16
C ASP A 580 -46.73 -23.70 3.67
N ASN A 581 -46.58 -22.75 2.74
CA ASN A 581 -46.82 -22.95 1.32
C ASN A 581 -45.55 -23.35 0.53
N GLY A 582 -44.36 -23.29 1.15
CA GLY A 582 -43.07 -23.62 0.55
C GLY A 582 -42.17 -22.42 0.42
#